data_AF-A0A5D3Y694-F1
#
_entry.id   AF-A0A5D3Y694-F1
#
_cell.length_a   1.000
_cell.length_b   1.000
_cell.length_c   1.000
_cell.angle_alpha   90.00
_cell.angle_beta   90.00
_cell.angle_gamma   90.00
#
_symmetry.space_group_name_H-M   'P 1'
#
loop_
_entity.id
_entity.type
_entity.pdbx_description
1 polymer ?
#
loop_
_entity_poly.entity_id
_entity_poly.type
_entity_poly.pdbx_seq_one_letter_code
_entity_poly.pdbx_strand_id
1 'polypeptide(L)'
;MKTKYLDLYTDYLISTTGYARATELSAMLDGEMSHDQVTRFLSERKYTSWDLWREVKSVVRQIEQEEGYLIFDESVQQKAWTDENEVVCWHYDPCKGQTVKGISL
;
A
#
# COMPACT_ATOMS: atom_id res chain seq x y z
N MET A 1 -2.71 16.52 -2.17
CA MET A 1 -3.63 16.09 -3.25
C MET A 1 -5.08 16.21 -2.75
N LYS A 2 -6.09 16.49 -3.61
CA LYS A 2 -7.50 16.52 -3.17
C LYS A 2 -7.99 15.10 -2.86
N THR A 3 -8.90 14.92 -1.89
CA THR A 3 -9.43 13.60 -1.47
C THR A 3 -9.92 12.77 -2.65
N LYS A 4 -10.77 13.32 -3.53
CA LYS A 4 -11.25 12.64 -4.75
C LYS A 4 -10.12 12.01 -5.59
N TYR A 5 -9.00 12.71 -5.73
CA TYR A 5 -7.86 12.24 -6.53
C TYR A 5 -7.04 11.18 -5.79
N LEU A 6 -7.00 11.24 -4.46
CA LEU A 6 -6.39 10.20 -3.64
C LEU A 6 -7.21 8.91 -3.70
N ASP A 7 -8.53 9.01 -3.66
CA ASP A 7 -9.43 7.86 -3.79
C ASP A 7 -9.25 7.22 -5.17
N LEU A 8 -9.30 8.00 -6.25
CA LEU A 8 -9.05 7.50 -7.62
C LEU A 8 -7.67 6.87 -7.79
N TYR A 9 -6.63 7.48 -7.21
CA TYR A 9 -5.28 6.90 -7.25
C TYR A 9 -5.21 5.57 -6.49
N THR A 10 -5.88 5.48 -5.34
CA THR A 10 -5.92 4.26 -4.52
C THR A 10 -6.68 3.15 -5.24
N ASP A 11 -7.84 3.45 -5.82
CA ASP A 11 -8.63 2.51 -6.62
C ASP A 11 -7.83 2.00 -7.83
N TYR A 12 -7.09 2.89 -8.49
CA TYR A 12 -6.19 2.52 -9.57
C TYR A 12 -5.10 1.54 -9.11
N LEU A 13 -4.45 1.80 -7.96
CA LEU A 13 -3.43 0.91 -7.41
C LEU A 13 -4.00 -0.47 -7.06
N ILE A 14 -5.21 -0.53 -6.50
CA ILE A 14 -5.86 -1.79 -6.11
C ILE A 14 -6.32 -2.59 -7.34
N SER A 15 -6.81 -1.91 -8.37
CA SER A 15 -7.37 -2.56 -9.57
C SER A 15 -6.33 -2.93 -10.63
N THR A 16 -5.13 -2.33 -10.57
CA THR A 16 -4.07 -2.57 -11.55
C THR A 16 -3.36 -3.90 -11.29
N THR A 17 -3.40 -4.81 -12.27
CA THR A 17 -2.75 -6.13 -12.20
C THR A 17 -1.35 -6.16 -12.83
N GLY A 18 -0.85 -5.01 -13.28
CA GLY A 18 0.48 -4.82 -13.88
C GLY A 18 1.27 -3.71 -13.21
N TYR A 19 2.16 -3.06 -13.97
CA TYR A 19 2.88 -1.89 -13.46
C TYR A 19 1.94 -0.70 -13.34
N ALA A 20 1.76 -0.18 -12.12
CA ALA A 20 0.98 1.03 -11.91
C ALA A 20 1.80 2.28 -12.24
N ARG A 21 1.60 2.88 -13.42
CA ARG A 21 2.26 4.14 -13.82
C ARG A 21 1.31 5.33 -13.72
N ALA A 22 1.80 6.45 -13.19
CA ALA A 22 1.02 7.69 -13.09
C ALA A 22 0.59 8.25 -14.45
N THR A 23 1.39 8.02 -15.50
CA THR A 23 1.05 8.40 -16.89
C THR A 23 -0.11 7.60 -17.45
N GLU A 24 -0.21 6.31 -17.10
CA GLU A 24 -1.32 5.45 -17.53
C GLU A 24 -2.62 5.84 -16.82
N LEU A 25 -2.55 6.12 -15.52
CA LEU A 25 -3.69 6.67 -14.78
C LEU A 25 -4.18 8.00 -15.37
N SER A 26 -3.25 8.90 -15.70
CA SER A 26 -3.59 10.19 -16.32
C SER A 26 -4.28 10.01 -17.66
N ALA A 27 -3.81 9.08 -18.48
CA ALA A 27 -4.45 8.73 -19.75
C ALA A 27 -5.83 8.08 -19.56
N MET A 28 -5.99 7.20 -18.56
CA MET A 28 -7.26 6.53 -18.25
C MET A 28 -8.35 7.50 -17.77
N LEU A 29 -7.95 8.62 -17.17
CA LEU A 29 -8.82 9.69 -16.70
C LEU A 29 -8.91 10.86 -17.69
N ASP A 30 -8.53 10.69 -18.96
CA ASP A 30 -8.52 11.74 -20.00
C ASP A 30 -7.83 13.05 -19.54
N GLY A 31 -6.79 12.92 -18.71
CA GLY A 31 -6.05 14.06 -18.15
C GLY A 31 -6.75 14.80 -17.01
N GLU A 32 -7.89 14.34 -16.49
CA GLU A 32 -8.58 14.92 -15.33
C GLU A 32 -7.65 14.99 -14.09
N MET A 33 -6.75 14.01 -13.99
CA MET A 33 -5.61 14.04 -13.07
C MET A 33 -4.31 13.92 -13.86
N SER A 34 -3.36 14.83 -13.63
CA SER A 34 -2.06 14.76 -14.28
C SER A 34 -1.11 13.83 -13.51
N HIS A 35 -0.23 13.14 -14.24
CA HIS A 35 0.80 12.29 -13.62
C HIS A 35 1.71 13.08 -12.66
N ASP A 36 1.99 14.35 -12.99
CA ASP A 36 2.74 15.28 -12.13
C ASP A 36 2.09 15.48 -10.75
N GLN A 37 0.76 15.47 -10.66
CA GLN A 37 0.07 15.61 -9.37
C GLN A 37 0.38 14.43 -8.45
N VAL A 38 0.43 13.22 -8.99
CA VAL A 38 0.81 12.00 -8.25
C VAL A 38 2.27 12.08 -7.83
N THR A 39 3.18 12.41 -8.74
CA THR A 39 4.61 12.53 -8.44
C THR A 39 4.86 13.57 -7.35
N ARG A 40 4.29 14.77 -7.49
CA ARG A 40 4.44 15.84 -6.48
C ARG A 40 3.92 15.41 -5.12
N PHE A 41 2.76 14.74 -5.08
CA PHE A 41 2.21 14.21 -3.83
C PHE A 41 3.18 13.22 -3.18
N LEU A 42 3.61 12.18 -3.90
CA LEU A 42 4.52 11.16 -3.35
C LEU A 42 5.88 11.74 -2.91
N SER A 43 6.36 12.79 -3.58
CA SER A 43 7.64 13.44 -3.24
C SER A 43 7.52 14.61 -2.25
N GLU A 44 6.31 15.02 -1.87
CA GLU A 44 6.09 16.23 -1.06
C GLU A 44 6.81 16.15 0.29
N ARG A 45 6.73 14.99 0.93
CA ARG A 45 7.39 14.67 2.20
C ARG A 45 7.45 13.17 2.43
N LYS A 46 8.19 12.76 3.46
CA LYS A 46 8.12 11.38 3.95
C LYS A 46 6.78 11.14 4.65
N TYR A 47 5.96 10.27 4.09
CA TYR A 47 4.72 9.80 4.71
C TYR A 47 5.02 8.69 5.71
N THR A 48 4.20 8.63 6.77
CA THR A 48 4.33 7.65 7.86
C THR A 48 3.00 6.96 8.14
N SER A 49 3.03 5.92 8.96
CA SER A 49 1.81 5.25 9.43
C SER A 49 0.82 6.18 10.12
N TRP A 50 1.30 7.30 10.69
CA TRP A 50 0.44 8.33 11.29
C TRP A 50 -0.42 9.05 10.26
N ASP A 51 0.13 9.34 9.08
CA ASP A 51 -0.61 9.97 7.98
C ASP A 51 -1.71 9.03 7.47
N LEU A 52 -1.36 7.76 7.26
CA LEU A 52 -2.34 6.73 6.87
C LEU A 52 -3.47 6.61 7.90
N TRP A 53 -3.14 6.53 9.19
CA TRP A 53 -4.15 6.44 10.25
C TRP A 53 -5.12 7.63 10.22
N ARG A 54 -4.63 8.85 9.98
CA ARG A 54 -5.50 10.02 9.89
C ARG A 54 -6.50 9.94 8.74
N GLU A 55 -6.09 9.37 7.61
CA GLU A 55 -6.99 9.20 6.46
C GLU A 55 -8.04 8.12 6.72
N VAL A 56 -7.64 6.94 7.24
CA VAL A 56 -8.55 5.78 7.36
C VAL A 56 -9.38 5.79 8.64
N LYS A 57 -9.02 6.58 9.66
CA LYS A 57 -9.67 6.55 10.99
C LYS A 57 -11.17 6.75 10.90
N SER A 58 -11.67 7.69 10.09
CA SER A 58 -13.12 7.93 9.97
C SER A 58 -13.86 6.71 9.44
N VAL A 59 -13.31 6.03 8.44
CA VAL A 59 -13.84 4.79 7.86
C VAL A 59 -13.84 3.67 8.90
N VAL A 60 -12.73 3.48 9.63
CA VAL A 60 -12.65 2.49 10.72
C VAL A 60 -13.72 2.74 11.78
N ARG A 61 -13.97 4.01 12.14
CA ARG A 61 -14.99 4.38 13.15
C ARG A 61 -16.42 4.15 12.67
N GLN A 62 -16.67 4.10 11.37
CA GLN A 62 -18.00 3.79 10.82
C GLN A 62 -18.36 2.31 10.95
N ILE A 63 -17.35 1.43 10.94
CA ILE A 63 -17.54 -0.03 11.04
C ILE A 63 -17.19 -0.58 12.42
N GLU A 64 -16.79 0.28 13.35
CA GLU A 64 -16.38 -0.11 14.71
C GLU A 64 -17.57 -0.73 15.48
N GLN A 65 -17.31 -1.88 16.11
CA GLN A 65 -18.27 -2.63 16.91
C GLN A 65 -17.60 -3.10 18.19
N GLU A 66 -18.37 -3.29 19.26
CA GLU A 66 -17.86 -3.74 20.55
C GLU A 66 -17.12 -5.08 20.47
N GLU A 67 -17.63 -6.01 19.65
CA GLU A 67 -17.02 -7.33 19.40
C GLU A 67 -16.14 -7.35 18.13
N GLY A 68 -15.79 -6.18 17.59
CA GLY A 68 -14.95 -6.06 16.40
C GLY A 68 -13.47 -6.34 16.71
N TYR A 69 -12.78 -7.00 15.78
CA TYR A 69 -11.35 -7.28 15.90
C TYR A 69 -10.55 -6.48 14.87
N LEU A 70 -9.40 -5.93 15.29
CA LEU A 70 -8.39 -5.39 14.40
C LEU A 70 -7.26 -6.41 14.27
N ILE A 71 -7.05 -6.92 13.06
CA ILE A 71 -6.03 -7.93 12.76
C ILE A 71 -4.89 -7.24 12.03
N PHE A 72 -3.67 -7.40 12.55
CA PHE A 72 -2.45 -7.09 11.85
C PHE A 72 -1.85 -8.41 11.38
N ASP A 73 -1.82 -8.62 10.07
CA ASP A 73 -1.15 -9.78 9.48
C ASP A 73 0.27 -9.37 9.09
N GLU A 74 1.26 -10.06 9.64
CA GLU A 74 2.68 -9.93 9.28
C GLU A 74 3.11 -11.25 8.62
N SER A 75 2.43 -11.61 7.53
CA SER A 75 2.70 -12.86 6.85
C SER A 75 3.87 -12.72 5.88
N VAL A 76 4.80 -13.67 5.97
CA VAL A 76 5.95 -13.75 5.05
C VAL A 76 5.68 -14.88 4.06
N GLN A 77 5.47 -14.53 2.80
CA GLN A 77 5.40 -15.49 1.72
C GLN A 77 6.81 -16.02 1.41
N GLN A 78 7.15 -17.18 1.96
CA GLN A 78 8.50 -17.74 1.86
C GLN A 78 8.90 -18.04 0.41
N LYS A 79 10.14 -17.67 0.08
CA LYS A 79 10.79 -17.84 -1.23
C LYS A 79 12.21 -18.35 -1.03
N ALA A 80 12.35 -19.51 -0.36
CA ALA A 80 13.65 -20.07 0.04
C ALA A 80 14.66 -20.17 -1.12
N TRP A 81 14.19 -20.43 -2.34
CA TRP A 81 15.00 -20.68 -3.53
C TRP A 81 15.14 -19.47 -4.48
N THR A 82 14.53 -18.33 -4.16
CA THR A 82 14.62 -17.12 -5.00
C THR A 82 15.77 -16.24 -4.51
N ASP A 83 16.55 -15.67 -5.42
CA ASP A 83 17.63 -14.74 -5.08
C ASP A 83 17.09 -13.47 -4.39
N GLU A 84 17.90 -12.89 -3.50
CA GLU A 84 17.54 -11.66 -2.78
C GLU A 84 17.40 -10.48 -3.75
N ASN A 85 16.40 -9.63 -3.52
CA ASN A 85 16.16 -8.40 -4.25
C ASN A 85 15.34 -7.42 -3.36
N GLU A 86 14.89 -6.30 -3.93
CA GLU A 86 14.12 -5.29 -3.19
C GLU A 86 12.81 -5.81 -2.58
N VAL A 87 12.27 -6.91 -3.13
CA VAL A 87 11.02 -7.54 -2.70
C VAL A 87 11.28 -8.83 -1.91
N VAL A 88 12.28 -9.63 -2.30
CA VAL A 88 12.65 -10.89 -1.64
C VAL A 88 13.81 -10.64 -0.69
N CYS A 89 13.56 -10.60 0.61
CA CYS A 89 14.60 -10.41 1.62
C CYS A 89 14.32 -11.24 2.89
N TRP A 90 15.15 -11.05 3.92
CA TRP A 90 15.07 -11.79 5.18
C TRP A 90 14.13 -11.10 6.16
N HIS A 91 13.14 -11.85 6.63
CA HIS A 91 12.16 -11.40 7.62
C HIS A 91 12.19 -12.33 8.83
N TYR A 92 11.93 -11.81 10.02
CA TYR A 92 11.73 -12.66 11.20
C TYR A 92 10.33 -13.25 11.16
N ASP A 93 10.20 -14.57 11.26
CA ASP A 93 8.92 -15.28 11.30
C ASP A 93 8.64 -15.70 12.75
N PRO A 94 7.74 -15.02 13.48
CA PRO A 94 7.43 -15.33 14.88
C PRO A 94 6.81 -16.73 15.05
N CYS A 95 6.13 -17.25 14.02
CA CYS A 95 5.55 -18.59 14.06
C CYS A 95 6.62 -19.69 14.00
N LYS A 96 7.78 -19.39 13.40
CA LYS A 96 8.92 -20.33 13.30
C LYS A 96 10.05 -20.03 14.28
N GLY A 97 10.06 -18.85 14.90
CA GLY A 97 11.12 -18.41 15.80
C GLY A 97 12.48 -18.24 15.12
N GLN A 98 12.48 -17.98 13.81
CA GLN A 98 13.71 -17.82 13.01
C GLN A 98 13.48 -16.86 11.84
N THR A 99 14.56 -16.36 11.26
CA THR A 99 14.49 -15.59 10.01
C THR A 99 14.26 -16.50 8.81
N VAL A 100 13.38 -16.06 7.92
CA VAL A 100 13.03 -16.74 6.67
C VAL A 100 13.18 -15.79 5.50
N LYS A 101 13.64 -16.31 4.36
CA LYS A 101 13.70 -15.55 3.10
C LYS A 101 12.35 -15.58 2.41
N GLY A 102 11.81 -14.42 2.07
CA GLY A 102 10.47 -14.32 1.48
C GLY A 102 10.09 -12.90 1.11
N ILE A 103 8.79 -12.73 0.89
CA ILE A 103 8.15 -11.44 0.59
C ILE A 103 7.24 -11.10 1.77
N SER A 104 7.35 -9.90 2.32
CA SER A 104 6.34 -9.38 3.24
C SER A 104 5.07 -9.08 2.47
N LEU A 105 3.94 -9.66 2.90
CA LEU A 105 2.62 -9.36 2.36
C LEU A 105 2.00 -8.13 3.03
#